data_AF-A0A0C9TQP3-F1
#
_entry.id   AF-A0A0C9TQP3-F1
#
_cell.length_a   1.000
_cell.length_b   1.000
_cell.length_c   1.000
_cell.angle_alpha   90.00
_cell.angle_beta   90.00
_cell.angle_gamma   90.00
#
_symmetry.space_group_name_H-M   'P 1'
#
loop_
_entity.id
_entity.type
_entity.pdbx_description
1 polymer ?
#
loop_
_entity_poly.entity_id
_entity_poly.type
_entity_poly.pdbx_seq_one_letter_code
_entity_poly.pdbx_strand_id
1 'polypeptide(L)' 'VDCKWVFKIKKNSAGEINKYKAHLVARGFTQVHSIDYYNMYAPVARTTSL' A
#
# COMPACT_ATOMS: atom_id res chain seq x y z
N VAL A 1 -10.72 -15.73 7.02
CA VAL A 1 -9.83 -14.56 6.79
C VAL A 1 -9.17 -14.78 5.46
N ASP A 2 -9.61 -14.08 4.44
CA ASP A 2 -9.05 -14.24 3.10
C ASP A 2 -7.96 -13.19 2.88
N CYS A 3 -6.87 -13.56 2.24
CA CYS A 3 -5.78 -12.65 1.88
C CYS A 3 -5.39 -12.88 0.41
N LYS A 4 -4.96 -11.82 -0.28
CA LYS A 4 -4.47 -11.89 -1.66
C LYS A 4 -3.08 -11.27 -1.75
N TRP A 5 -2.19 -11.92 -2.49
CA TRP A 5 -0.91 -11.35 -2.86
C TRP A 5 -1.05 -10.40 -4.06
N VAL A 6 -0.47 -9.22 -3.94
CA VAL A 6 -0.38 -8.21 -5.02
C VAL A 6 1.07 -8.05 -5.40
N PHE A 7 1.36 -8.28 -6.68
CA PHE A 7 2.71 -8.16 -7.24
C PHE A 7 2.82 -6.90 -8.10
N LYS A 8 3.91 -6.14 -7.94
CA LYS A 8 4.20 -4.95 -8.74
C LYS A 8 5.67 -4.92 -9.14
N ILE A 9 5.92 -4.69 -10.42
CA ILE A 9 7.26 -4.48 -10.96
C ILE A 9 7.49 -2.97 -11.06
N LYS A 10 8.58 -2.49 -10.43
CA LYS A 10 9.06 -1.12 -10.61
C LYS A 10 10.14 -1.11 -11.68
N LYS A 11 9.94 -0.31 -12.72
CA LYS A 11 10.94 -0.07 -13.77
C LYS A 11 11.68 1.24 -13.53
N ASN A 12 12.92 1.35 -13.97
CA ASN A 12 13.69 2.60 -13.99
C ASN A 12 13.26 3.48 -15.19
N SER A 13 13.83 4.68 -15.32
CA SER A 13 13.57 5.58 -16.45
C SER A 13 13.99 5.00 -17.80
N ALA A 14 14.94 4.06 -17.80
CA ALA A 14 15.35 3.29 -18.98
C ALA A 14 14.41 2.10 -19.29
N GLY A 15 13.36 1.87 -18.49
CA GLY A 15 12.39 0.80 -18.69
C GLY A 15 12.82 -0.58 -18.19
N GLU A 16 14.02 -0.70 -17.62
CA GLU A 16 14.54 -1.94 -17.04
C GLU A 16 13.94 -2.18 -15.65
N ILE A 17 13.89 -3.46 -15.25
CA ILE A 17 13.31 -3.84 -13.98
C ILE A 17 14.27 -3.45 -12.84
N ASN A 18 13.86 -2.46 -12.06
CA ASN A 18 14.60 -2.00 -10.90
C ASN A 18 14.23 -2.82 -9.65
N LYS A 19 12.95 -3.16 -9.46
CA LYS A 19 12.51 -3.88 -8.26
C LYS A 19 11.23 -4.67 -8.43
N TYR A 20 11.20 -5.88 -7.87
CA TYR A 20 9.97 -6.63 -7.65
C TYR A 20 9.41 -6.31 -6.27
N LYS A 21 8.10 -6.08 -6.17
CA LYS A 21 7.39 -5.87 -4.91
C LYS A 21 6.25 -6.87 -4.81
N ALA A 22 6.09 -7.47 -3.64
CA ALA A 22 4.97 -8.34 -3.29
C ALA A 22 4.37 -7.86 -1.98
N HIS A 23 3.07 -7.56 -1.97
CA HIS A 23 2.35 -7.14 -0.77
C HIS A 23 1.25 -8.16 -0.49
N LEU A 24 1.18 -8.67 0.74
CA LEU A 24 0.05 -9.48 1.20
C LEU A 24 -1.03 -8.53 1.69
N VAL A 25 -2.23 -8.60 1.10
CA VAL A 25 -3.33 -7.74 1.49
C VAL A 25 -4.48 -8.59 2.03
N ALA A 26 -4.90 -8.31 3.26
CA ALA A 26 -6.10 -8.88 3.83
C ALA A 26 -7.31 -8.43 2.99
N ARG A 27 -8.17 -9.37 2.61
CA ARG A 27 -9.36 -9.15 1.80
C ARG A 27 -10.45 -8.51 2.67
N GLY A 28 -10.30 -7.21 2.91
CA GLY A 28 -11.25 -6.31 3.58
C GLY A 28 -11.54 -5.06 2.73
N PHE A 29 -11.59 -5.22 1.41
CA PHE A 29 -11.71 -4.11 0.46
C PHE A 29 -13.18 -3.69 0.26
N THR A 30 -13.72 -2.97 1.24
CA THR A 30 -14.73 -1.92 1.00
C THR A 30 -14.07 -0.56 0.75
N GLN A 31 -12.74 -0.52 0.57
CA GLN A 31 -12.02 0.70 0.23
C GLN A 31 -12.14 0.98 -1.27
N VAL A 32 -12.89 2.04 -1.59
CA VAL A 32 -13.08 2.53 -2.95
C VAL A 32 -11.78 3.19 -3.42
N HIS A 33 -11.24 2.69 -4.53
CA HIS A 33 -10.12 3.31 -5.21
C HIS A 33 -10.46 4.79 -5.54
N SER A 34 -9.59 5.72 -5.15
CA SER A 34 -9.69 7.18 -5.32
C SER A 34 -10.32 8.02 -4.18
N ILE A 35 -10.90 7.42 -3.13
CA ILE A 35 -11.39 8.18 -1.97
C ILE A 35 -10.41 8.09 -0.80
N ASP A 36 -10.00 6.89 -0.43
CA ASP A 36 -9.13 6.66 0.74
C ASP A 36 -7.62 6.65 0.42
N TYR A 37 -7.24 6.51 -0.85
CA TYR A 37 -5.82 6.33 -1.22
C TYR A 37 -5.00 7.63 -1.17
N TYR A 38 -5.62 8.79 -1.37
CA TYR A 38 -4.94 10.08 -1.29
C TYR A 38 -5.07 10.76 0.09
N ASN A 39 -6.02 10.32 0.92
CA ASN A 39 -6.24 10.80 2.28
C ASN A 39 -5.72 9.84 3.36
N MET A 40 -4.90 8.86 3.00
CA MET A 40 -4.21 8.03 3.99
C MET A 40 -3.03 8.81 4.58
N TYR A 41 -3.34 9.79 5.43
CA TYR A 41 -2.38 10.23 6.44
C TYR A 41 -2.01 8.98 7.23
N ALA A 42 -0.76 8.55 7.12
CA ALA A 42 -0.24 7.51 7.99
C ALA A 42 -0.60 7.92 9.43
N PRO A 43 -1.18 7.03 10.26
CA PRO A 43 -1.48 7.37 11.63
C PRO A 43 -0.16 7.64 12.35
N VAL A 44 0.23 8.91 12.45
CA VAL A 44 1.33 9.34 13.30
C VAL A 44 0.76 9.23 14.71
N ALA A 45 1.18 8.20 15.45
CA ALA A 45 0.82 8.05 16.85
C ALA A 45 1.31 9.32 17.59
N ARG A 46 0.36 10.16 18.05
CA ARG A 46 0.68 11.29 18.93
C ARG A 46 0.66 10.78 20.36
N THR A 47 1.83 10.50 20.92
CA THR A 47 1.98 10.22 22.35
C THR A 47 1.81 11.54 23.10
N THR A 48 0.71 11.69 23.85
CA THR A 48 0.58 12.78 24.82
C THR A 48 1.19 12.29 26.13
N SER A 49 2.24 12.96 26.59
CA SER A 49 2.75 12.78 27.96
C SER A 49 1.76 13.45 28.91
N LEU A 50 1.33 12.72 29.94
CA LEU A 50 0.67 13.26 31.11
C LEU A 50 1.64 14.08 31.96
#